data_AF-A0A7C6PFK1-F1
#
_entry.id   AF-A0A7C6PFK1-F1
#
_cell.length_a   1.000
_cell.length_b   1.000
_cell.length_c   1.000
_cell.angle_alpha   90.00
_cell.angle_beta   90.00
_cell.angle_gamma   90.00
#
_symmetry.space_group_name_H-M   'P 1'
#
loop_
_entity.id
_entity.type
_entity.pdbx_description
1 polymer ?
#
loop_
_entity_poly.entity_id
_entity_poly.type
_entity_poly.pdbx_seq_one_letter_code
_entity_poly.pdbx_strand_id
1 'polypeptide(L)'
;MFKPHDYAFQIEVTVKAMFNCKRYDIGGIADAGFIEREPFIAIALVLGNFYNKVDSSYKEKIDDFLGKYYLEMGKSISETGEEKIKDIIKDFNGIVSTI
;
A
#
# COMPACT_ATOMS: atom_id res chain seq x y z
N MET A 1 -20.13 3.81 -8.65
CA MET A 1 -19.64 5.17 -8.34
C MET A 1 -18.33 5.00 -7.61
N PHE A 2 -17.27 5.67 -8.09
CA PHE A 2 -15.96 5.60 -7.48
C PHE A 2 -16.01 6.14 -6.04
N LYS A 3 -15.56 5.34 -5.08
CA LYS A 3 -15.51 5.68 -3.66
C LYS A 3 -14.09 5.49 -3.12
N PRO A 4 -13.24 6.54 -3.18
CA PRO A 4 -11.84 6.47 -2.76
C PRO A 4 -11.63 5.85 -1.37
N HIS A 5 -12.49 6.21 -0.42
CA HIS A 5 -12.43 5.71 0.95
C HIS A 5 -12.56 4.18 1.07
N ASP A 6 -13.35 3.54 0.21
CA ASP A 6 -13.53 2.07 0.24
C ASP A 6 -12.24 1.34 -0.16
N TYR A 7 -11.43 1.95 -1.04
CA TYR A 7 -10.11 1.44 -1.43
C TYR A 7 -9.06 1.74 -0.35
N ALA A 8 -9.13 2.91 0.28
CA ALA A 8 -8.27 3.25 1.41
C ALA A 8 -8.46 2.27 2.58
N PHE A 9 -9.71 1.90 2.87
CA PHE A 9 -10.03 0.92 3.90
C PHE A 9 -9.45 -0.48 3.60
N GLN A 10 -9.44 -0.91 2.34
CA GLN A 10 -8.81 -2.18 1.95
C GLN A 10 -7.30 -2.18 2.23
N ILE A 11 -6.61 -1.08 1.90
CA ILE A 11 -5.18 -0.93 2.20
C ILE A 11 -4.97 -0.86 3.72
N GLU A 12 -5.81 -0.15 4.46
CA GLU A 12 -5.75 -0.03 5.92
C GLU A 12 -5.80 -1.40 6.61
N VAL A 13 -6.69 -2.29 6.16
CA VAL A 13 -6.81 -3.66 6.69
C VAL A 13 -5.48 -4.41 6.54
N THR A 14 -4.86 -4.36 5.35
CA THR A 14 -3.56 -5.01 5.11
C THR A 14 -2.44 -4.38 5.94
N VAL A 15 -2.36 -3.05 6.02
CA VAL A 15 -1.34 -2.34 6.83
C VAL A 15 -1.45 -2.75 8.30
N LYS A 16 -2.66 -2.71 8.87
CA LYS A 16 -2.89 -3.09 10.27
C LYS A 16 -2.55 -4.56 10.54
N ALA A 17 -2.89 -5.45 9.62
CA ALA A 17 -2.52 -6.86 9.73
C ALA A 17 -1.00 -7.04 9.74
N MET A 18 -0.27 -6.36 8.85
CA MET A 18 1.18 -6.54 8.75
C MET A 18 1.98 -6.00 9.92
N PHE A 19 1.50 -4.93 10.54
CA PHE A 19 2.17 -4.32 11.69
C PHE A 19 1.54 -4.70 13.03
N ASN A 20 0.46 -5.49 13.04
CA ASN A 20 -0.34 -5.79 14.23
C ASN A 20 -0.69 -4.51 15.02
N CYS A 21 -1.18 -3.49 14.31
CA CYS A 21 -1.36 -2.15 14.86
C CYS A 21 -2.84 -1.69 14.84
N LYS A 22 -3.12 -0.65 15.61
CA LYS A 22 -4.45 -0.03 15.74
C LYS A 22 -4.50 1.30 14.97
N ARG A 23 -5.69 1.89 14.94
CA ARG A 23 -5.91 3.24 14.42
C ARG A 23 -5.02 4.23 15.20
N TYR A 24 -4.32 5.11 14.48
CA TYR A 24 -3.34 6.09 14.96
C TYR A 24 -1.96 5.57 15.37
N ASP A 25 -1.74 4.25 15.38
CA ASP A 25 -0.39 3.72 15.48
C ASP A 25 0.42 4.06 14.21
N ILE A 26 1.75 3.88 14.29
CA ILE A 26 2.67 4.19 13.19
C ILE A 26 2.50 5.65 12.72
N GLY A 27 2.34 6.58 13.67
CA GLY A 27 2.16 8.00 13.38
C GLY A 27 0.88 8.33 12.61
N GLY A 28 -0.12 7.45 12.61
CA GLY A 28 -1.38 7.64 11.91
C GLY A 28 -1.40 7.17 10.46
N ILE A 29 -0.36 6.48 9.98
CA ILE A 29 -0.32 5.93 8.62
C ILE A 29 -1.36 4.81 8.44
N ALA A 30 -1.63 4.03 9.49
CA ALA A 30 -2.66 2.97 9.50
C ALA A 30 -4.08 3.53 9.77
N ASP A 31 -4.46 4.60 9.08
CA ASP A 31 -5.80 5.20 9.09
C ASP A 31 -6.28 5.43 7.66
N ALA A 32 -7.49 4.99 7.33
CA ALA A 32 -8.05 5.12 5.99
C ALA A 32 -8.11 6.57 5.50
N GLY A 33 -8.29 7.56 6.38
CA GLY A 33 -8.28 8.96 6.00
C GLY A 33 -6.90 9.46 5.56
N PHE A 34 -5.82 8.98 6.19
CA PHE A 34 -4.46 9.22 5.71
C PHE A 34 -4.22 8.49 4.37
N ILE A 35 -4.54 7.20 4.31
CA ILE A 35 -4.31 6.34 3.15
C ILE A 35 -5.09 6.82 1.92
N GLU A 36 -6.27 7.41 2.10
CA GLU A 36 -7.02 7.98 0.98
C GLU A 36 -6.27 9.13 0.30
N ARG A 37 -5.52 9.93 1.09
CA ARG A 37 -4.71 11.05 0.60
C ARG A 37 -3.31 10.61 0.15
N GLU A 38 -2.74 9.59 0.79
CA GLU A 38 -1.35 9.14 0.60
C GLU A 38 -1.26 7.60 0.56
N PRO A 39 -1.93 6.91 -0.37
CA PRO A 39 -2.02 5.45 -0.41
C PRO A 39 -0.65 4.81 -0.61
N PHE A 40 0.19 5.39 -1.47
CA PHE A 40 1.50 4.85 -1.81
C PHE A 40 2.45 4.84 -0.61
N ILE A 41 2.38 5.84 0.28
CA ILE A 41 3.22 5.91 1.49
C ILE A 41 2.94 4.71 2.40
N ALA A 42 1.66 4.41 2.65
CA ALA A 42 1.27 3.29 3.50
C ALA A 42 1.67 1.93 2.90
N ILE A 43 1.55 1.79 1.58
CA ILE A 43 1.97 0.59 0.85
C ILE A 43 3.49 0.43 0.90
N ALA A 44 4.25 1.47 0.57
CA ALA A 44 5.70 1.46 0.56
C ALA A 44 6.27 1.18 1.96
N LEU A 45 5.61 1.67 3.02
CA LEU A 45 5.94 1.33 4.41
C LEU A 45 5.84 -0.19 4.67
N VAL A 46 4.74 -0.83 4.24
CA VAL A 46 4.56 -2.28 4.39
C VAL A 46 5.63 -3.04 3.61
N LEU A 47 5.82 -2.72 2.33
CA LEU A 47 6.81 -3.42 1.49
C LEU A 47 8.24 -3.22 2.01
N GLY A 48 8.58 -1.99 2.41
CA GLY A 48 9.89 -1.64 2.99
C GLY A 48 10.21 -2.40 4.29
N ASN A 49 9.20 -2.72 5.11
CA ASN A 49 9.38 -3.52 6.34
C ASN A 49 9.91 -4.94 6.06
N PHE A 50 9.75 -5.45 4.84
CA PHE A 50 10.26 -6.76 4.43
C PHE A 50 11.58 -6.70 3.68
N TYR A 51 11.98 -5.54 3.14
CA TYR A 51 13.07 -5.45 2.17
C TYR A 51 14.37 -6.10 2.67
N ASN A 52 14.74 -5.91 3.94
CA ASN A 52 15.96 -6.51 4.52
C ASN A 52 15.77 -7.94 5.07
N LYS A 53 14.56 -8.49 5.04
CA LYS A 53 14.20 -9.79 5.65
C LYS A 53 13.97 -10.89 4.62
N VAL A 54 13.78 -10.53 3.34
CA VAL A 54 13.45 -11.45 2.26
C VAL A 54 14.66 -11.73 1.35
N ASP A 55 14.58 -12.82 0.58
CA ASP A 55 15.61 -13.17 -0.39
C ASP A 55 15.63 -12.22 -1.61
N SER A 56 16.61 -12.41 -2.50
CA SER A 56 16.79 -11.56 -3.68
C SER A 56 15.61 -11.60 -4.65
N SER A 57 14.92 -12.74 -4.79
CA SER A 57 13.78 -12.86 -5.69
C SER A 57 12.57 -12.06 -5.20
N TYR A 58 12.38 -11.99 -3.88
CA TYR A 58 11.35 -11.16 -3.28
C TYR A 58 11.70 -9.68 -3.28
N LYS A 59 12.98 -9.33 -3.11
CA LYS A 59 13.44 -7.95 -3.29
C LYS A 59 13.11 -7.43 -4.69
N GLU A 60 13.36 -8.23 -5.72
CA GLU A 60 13.03 -7.90 -7.11
C GLU A 60 11.53 -7.61 -7.28
N LYS A 61 10.64 -8.43 -6.70
CA LYS A 61 9.19 -8.16 -6.73
C LYS A 61 8.81 -6.83 -6.07
N ILE A 62 9.46 -6.48 -4.96
CA ILE A 62 9.23 -5.20 -4.29
C ILE A 62 9.72 -4.05 -5.17
N ASP A 63 10.93 -4.16 -5.73
CA ASP A 63 11.52 -3.15 -6.60
C ASP A 63 10.71 -2.96 -7.89
N ASP A 64 10.21 -4.04 -8.49
CA ASP A 64 9.31 -4.01 -9.65
C ASP A 64 8.01 -3.27 -9.33
N PHE A 65 7.40 -3.55 -8.18
CA PHE A 65 6.19 -2.84 -7.74
C PHE A 65 6.45 -1.35 -7.55
N LEU A 66 7.52 -1.00 -6.84
CA LEU A 66 7.87 0.39 -6.56
C LEU A 66 8.21 1.14 -7.85
N GLY A 67 8.92 0.52 -8.79
CA GLY A 67 9.23 1.07 -10.10
C GLY A 67 7.98 1.26 -10.97
N LYS A 68 7.09 0.26 -11.02
CA LYS A 68 5.84 0.29 -11.80
C LYS A 68 4.91 1.43 -11.37
N TYR A 69 4.85 1.73 -10.08
CA TYR A 69 3.90 2.69 -9.51
C TYR A 69 4.56 3.96 -8.96
N TYR A 70 5.85 4.19 -9.24
CA TYR A 70 6.61 5.33 -8.73
C TYR A 70 5.93 6.69 -8.99
N LEU A 71 5.32 6.86 -10.16
CA LEU A 71 4.64 8.11 -10.54
C LEU A 71 3.34 8.38 -9.78
N GLU A 72 2.85 7.42 -8.99
CA GLU A 72 1.67 7.57 -8.12
C GLU A 72 2.05 8.04 -6.70
N MET A 73 3.35 8.18 -6.42
CA MET A 73 3.83 8.73 -5.16
C MET A 73 3.32 10.16 -4.96
N GLY A 74 2.74 10.44 -3.79
CA GLY A 74 2.19 11.75 -3.43
C GLY A 74 0.82 12.06 -4.04
N LYS A 75 0.20 11.11 -4.77
CA LYS A 75 -1.17 11.25 -5.26
C LYS A 75 -2.16 10.59 -4.33
N SER A 76 -3.30 11.23 -4.12
CA SER A 76 -4.46 10.63 -3.47
C SER A 76 -5.10 9.55 -4.35
N ILE A 77 -5.94 8.70 -3.73
CA ILE A 77 -6.70 7.68 -4.47
C ILE A 77 -7.55 8.30 -5.57
N SER A 78 -8.12 9.49 -5.31
CA SER A 78 -8.91 10.24 -6.30
C SER A 78 -8.08 10.64 -7.52
N GLU A 79 -6.84 11.10 -7.31
CA GLU A 79 -5.92 11.52 -8.37
C GLU A 79 -5.32 10.34 -9.15
N THR A 80 -5.07 9.22 -8.46
CA THR A 80 -4.63 7.96 -9.09
C THR A 80 -5.73 7.36 -9.97
N GLY A 81 -6.99 7.48 -9.57
CA GLY A 81 -8.15 7.00 -10.32
C GLY A 81 -8.47 5.51 -10.06
N GLU A 82 -9.75 5.16 -10.29
CA GLU A 82 -10.33 3.89 -9.83
C GLU A 82 -9.64 2.63 -10.39
N GLU A 83 -9.37 2.59 -11.70
CA GLU A 83 -8.76 1.41 -12.31
C GLU A 83 -7.31 1.23 -11.85
N LYS A 84 -6.56 2.32 -11.73
CA LYS A 84 -5.16 2.27 -11.30
C LYS A 84 -5.03 1.87 -9.82
N ILE A 85 -5.90 2.37 -8.93
CA ILE A 85 -5.84 1.98 -7.52
C ILE A 85 -6.23 0.50 -7.32
N LYS A 86 -7.15 -0.04 -8.14
CA LYS A 86 -7.45 -1.48 -8.14
C LYS A 86 -6.23 -2.31 -8.52
N ASP A 87 -5.50 -1.91 -9.56
CA ASP A 87 -4.26 -2.59 -9.97
C ASP A 87 -3.19 -2.54 -8.88
N ILE A 88 -3.01 -1.38 -8.25
CA ILE A 88 -2.08 -1.19 -7.12
C ILE A 88 -2.44 -2.13 -5.97
N ILE A 89 -3.70 -2.15 -5.54
CA ILE A 89 -4.16 -2.99 -4.42
C ILE A 89 -4.00 -4.47 -4.75
N LYS A 90 -4.32 -4.87 -5.98
CA LYS A 90 -4.18 -6.25 -6.44
C LYS A 90 -2.72 -6.70 -6.39
N ASP A 91 -1.81 -5.92 -6.96
CA ASP A 91 -0.38 -6.27 -6.98
C ASP A 91 0.21 -6.23 -5.57
N PHE A 92 -0.18 -5.25 -4.75
CA PHE A 92 0.24 -5.12 -3.35
C PHE A 92 -0.15 -6.35 -2.53
N ASN A 93 -1.43 -6.76 -2.58
CA ASN A 93 -1.90 -7.95 -1.88
C ASN A 93 -1.28 -9.24 -2.45
N GLY A 94 -1.00 -9.27 -3.75
CA GLY A 94 -0.24 -10.34 -4.39
C GLY A 94 1.14 -10.53 -3.78
N ILE A 95 1.87 -9.44 -3.53
CA ILE A 95 3.18 -9.51 -2.86
C ILE A 95 3.02 -9.93 -1.41
N VAL A 96 2.15 -9.25 -0.65
CA VAL A 96 1.97 -9.50 0.79
C VAL A 96 1.54 -10.94 1.08
N SER A 97 0.64 -11.51 0.27
CA SER A 97 0.16 -12.89 0.46
C SER A 97 1.22 -13.98 0.21
N THR A 98 2.35 -13.62 -0.39
CA THR A 98 3.45 -14.55 -0.68
C THR A 98 4.58 -14.50 0.34
N ILE A 99 4.52 -13.56 1.30
CA ILE A 99 5.45 -13.41 2.41
C ILE A 99 4.96 -14.23 3.61
#